data_AF-A0A1H6ZP30-F1
#
_entry.id   AF-A0A1H6ZP30-F1
#
_cell.length_a   1.000
_cell.length_b   1.000
_cell.length_c   1.000
_cell.angle_alpha   90.00
_cell.angle_beta   90.00
_cell.angle_gamma   90.00
#
_symmetry.space_group_name_H-M   'P 1'
#
loop_
_entity.id
_entity.type
_entity.pdbx_description
1 polymer ?
#
loop_
_entity_poly.entity_id
_entity_poly.type
_entity_poly.pdbx_seq_one_letter_code
_entity_poly.pdbx_strand_id
1 'polypeptide(L)'
;MHNVGMEHYRIILSPQERARLHELTSKGRTAASQVINALILLACDRSQDQGPRKTSAQIAQMLGVSQRKIDNLKRRCVQEGLESVLVRKKPRREYAR
;
A
#
# COMPACT_ATOMS: atom_id res chain seq x y z
N MET A 1 -23.73 2.12 0.36
CA MET A 1 -23.08 1.02 1.11
C MET A 1 -21.88 1.59 1.85
N HIS A 2 -22.04 1.94 3.13
CA HIS A 2 -20.95 2.44 3.95
C HIS A 2 -20.11 1.26 4.42
N ASN A 3 -18.84 1.22 4.04
CA ASN A 3 -17.92 0.12 4.30
C ASN A 3 -17.27 0.35 5.68
N VAL A 4 -18.00 0.05 6.76
CA VAL A 4 -17.64 0.34 8.17
C VAL A 4 -16.52 -0.60 8.71
N GLY A 5 -15.65 -1.15 7.85
CA GLY A 5 -14.63 -2.14 8.25
C GLY A 5 -13.17 -1.73 8.07
N MET A 6 -12.88 -0.57 7.49
CA MET A 6 -11.52 -0.24 6.98
C MET A 6 -10.83 0.96 7.67
N GLU A 7 -11.50 1.60 8.61
CA GLU A 7 -10.91 2.69 9.41
C GLU A 7 -9.89 2.20 10.46
N HIS A 8 -9.83 0.89 10.74
CA HIS A 8 -9.02 0.35 11.82
C HIS A 8 -7.55 0.07 11.47
N TYR A 9 -7.21 -0.09 10.19
CA TYR A 9 -5.82 -0.38 9.81
C TYR A 9 -5.00 0.90 9.69
N ARG A 10 -4.24 1.21 10.75
CA ARG A 10 -3.25 2.28 10.77
C ARG A 10 -1.92 1.75 10.23
N ILE A 11 -1.37 2.42 9.21
CA ILE A 11 -0.03 2.14 8.70
C ILE A 11 0.94 3.02 9.47
N ILE A 12 1.92 2.41 10.13
CA ILE A 12 3.02 3.09 10.80
C ILE A 12 4.29 2.51 10.18
N LEU A 13 4.98 3.29 9.37
CA LEU A 13 6.25 2.88 8.79
C LEU A 13 7.39 3.35 9.66
N SER A 14 8.34 2.46 9.93
CA SER A 14 9.64 2.85 10.47
C SER A 14 10.43 3.70 9.45
N PRO A 15 11.43 4.49 9.90
CA PRO A 15 12.28 5.26 9.00
C PRO A 15 12.95 4.39 7.91
N GLN A 16 13.33 3.16 8.25
CA GLN A 16 13.96 2.21 7.32
C GLN A 16 13.00 1.73 6.25
N GLU A 17 11.78 1.35 6.65
CA GLU A 17 10.72 0.95 5.72
C GLU A 17 10.34 2.08 4.77
N ARG A 18 10.24 3.30 5.29
CA ARG A 18 9.94 4.47 4.49
C ARG A 18 11.05 4.78 3.49
N ALA A 19 12.31 4.76 3.92
CA ALA A 19 13.45 4.96 3.03
C ALA A 19 13.45 3.93 1.88
N ARG A 20 13.15 2.66 2.20
CA ARG A 20 13.03 1.60 1.21
C ARG A 20 11.87 1.84 0.23
N LEU A 21 10.71 2.28 0.70
CA LEU A 21 9.60 2.63 -0.18
C LEU A 21 9.96 3.79 -1.12
N HIS A 22 10.64 4.82 -0.62
CA HIS A 22 11.13 5.91 -1.46
C HIS A 22 12.13 5.42 -2.51
N GLU A 23 13.06 4.54 -2.13
CA GLU A 23 14.01 3.92 -3.05
C GLU A 23 13.32 3.12 -4.17
N LEU A 24 12.26 2.38 -3.84
CA LEU A 24 11.47 1.65 -4.83
C LEU A 24 10.75 2.58 -5.81
N THR A 25 10.32 3.76 -5.35
CA THR A 25 9.67 4.76 -6.21
C THR A 25 10.65 5.53 -7.09
N SER A 26 11.92 5.67 -6.68
CA SER A 26 12.93 6.40 -7.44
C SER A 26 13.71 5.51 -8.42
N LYS A 27 13.82 4.21 -8.15
CA LYS A 27 14.49 3.25 -9.03
C LYS A 27 13.61 2.88 -10.22
N GLY A 28 13.99 3.31 -11.43
CA GLY A 28 13.29 3.01 -12.69
C GLY A 28 13.29 1.55 -13.15
N ARG A 29 13.90 0.62 -12.39
CA ARG A 29 13.89 -0.83 -12.68
C ARG A 29 12.79 -1.60 -11.93
N THR A 30 12.01 -0.91 -11.11
CA THR A 30 10.95 -1.51 -10.28
C THR A 30 9.67 -1.67 -11.11
N ALA A 31 8.93 -2.77 -10.91
CA ALA A 31 7.66 -2.97 -11.60
C ALA A 31 6.65 -1.88 -11.20
N ALA A 32 5.89 -1.34 -12.17
CA ALA A 32 4.91 -0.28 -11.92
C ALA A 32 3.92 -0.61 -10.78
N SER A 33 3.50 -1.88 -10.65
CA SER A 33 2.64 -2.32 -9.55
C SER A 33 3.28 -2.19 -8.16
N GLN A 34 4.59 -2.40 -8.04
CA GLN A 34 5.32 -2.24 -6.79
C GLN A 34 5.50 -0.75 -6.46
N VAL A 35 5.78 0.07 -7.47
CA VAL A 35 5.85 1.54 -7.33
C VAL A 35 4.50 2.09 -6.83
N ILE A 36 3.39 1.70 -7.46
CA ILE A 36 2.04 2.11 -7.03
C ILE A 36 1.76 1.64 -5.59
N ASN A 37 2.08 0.39 -5.25
CA ASN A 37 1.89 -0.11 -3.88
C ASN A 37 2.73 0.69 -2.86
N ALA A 38 3.97 1.03 -3.21
CA ALA A 38 4.84 1.85 -2.38
C ALA A 38 4.28 3.26 -2.17
N LEU A 39 3.80 3.91 -3.23
CA LEU A 39 3.16 5.23 -3.15
C LEU A 39 1.89 5.20 -2.29
N ILE A 40 1.08 4.15 -2.39
CA ILE A 40 -0.12 3.98 -1.54
C ILE A 40 0.28 3.89 -0.06
N LEU A 41 1.29 3.08 0.26
CA LEU A 41 1.75 2.91 1.65
C LEU A 41 2.35 4.20 2.21
N LEU A 42 3.17 4.91 1.43
CA LEU A 42 3.70 6.23 1.79
C LEU A 42 2.58 7.25 2.03
N ALA A 43 1.54 7.27 1.19
CA ALA A 43 0.40 8.16 1.37
C ALA A 43 -0.50 7.79 2.57
N CYS A 44 -0.48 6.53 3.00
CA CYS A 44 -1.22 6.03 4.16
C CYS A 44 -0.44 6.12 5.48
N ASP A 45 0.88 6.35 5.41
CA ASP A 45 1.78 6.35 6.55
C ASP A 45 1.37 7.39 7.60
N ARG A 46 1.36 6.97 8.87
CA ARG A 46 0.99 7.79 10.03
C ARG A 46 2.14 8.01 11.00
N SER A 47 3.36 7.56 10.68
CA SER A 47 4.50 7.72 11.61
C SER A 47 5.05 9.15 11.67
N GLN A 48 4.65 10.03 10.76
CA GLN A 48 4.90 11.46 10.87
C GLN A 48 3.61 12.27 10.76
N ASP A 49 3.58 13.41 11.46
CA ASP A 49 2.52 14.41 11.38
C ASP A 49 2.65 15.21 10.08
N GLN A 50 2.42 14.55 8.94
CA GLN A 50 2.59 15.10 7.58
C GLN A 50 1.37 15.92 7.11
N GLY A 51 0.69 16.60 8.03
CA GLY A 51 -0.46 17.45 7.72
C GLY A 51 -1.80 16.69 7.51
N PRO A 52 -2.76 17.28 6.78
CA PRO A 52 -4.13 16.79 6.71
C PRO A 52 -4.20 15.35 6.19
N ARG A 53 -4.95 14.53 6.93
CA ARG A 53 -5.11 13.10 6.64
C ARG A 53 -5.77 12.91 5.27
N LYS A 54 -5.06 12.28 4.33
CA LYS A 54 -5.68 11.83 3.08
C LYS A 54 -6.54 10.59 3.36
N THR A 55 -7.76 10.62 2.87
CA THR A 55 -8.68 9.46 2.89
C THR A 55 -8.28 8.46 1.81
N SER A 56 -8.69 7.20 1.95
CA SER A 56 -8.50 6.19 0.88
C SER A 56 -9.10 6.68 -0.45
N ALA A 57 -10.18 7.44 -0.43
CA ALA A 57 -10.82 8.02 -1.61
C ALA A 57 -9.94 9.07 -2.33
N GLN A 58 -9.28 9.94 -1.56
CA GLN A 58 -8.35 10.94 -2.11
C GLN A 58 -7.10 10.29 -2.70
N ILE A 59 -6.55 9.30 -2.00
CA ILE A 59 -5.38 8.54 -2.48
C ILE A 59 -5.75 7.75 -3.75
N ALA A 60 -6.94 7.15 -3.78
CA ALA A 60 -7.47 6.44 -4.94
C ALA A 60 -7.54 7.33 -6.19
N GLN A 61 -8.09 8.54 -6.05
CA GLN A 61 -8.13 9.52 -7.14
C GLN A 61 -6.73 9.95 -7.58
N MET A 62 -5.85 10.29 -6.63
CA MET A 62 -4.50 10.77 -6.92
C MET A 62 -3.66 9.74 -7.71
N LEU A 63 -3.81 8.45 -7.37
CA LEU A 63 -2.99 7.38 -7.96
C LEU A 63 -3.71 6.58 -9.04
N GLY A 64 -4.97 6.92 -9.37
CA GLY A 64 -5.77 6.21 -10.38
C GLY A 64 -6.07 4.75 -10.01
N VAL A 65 -6.24 4.45 -8.71
CA VAL A 65 -6.49 3.10 -8.20
C VAL A 65 -7.83 2.98 -7.50
N SER A 66 -8.33 1.75 -7.33
CA SER A 66 -9.54 1.53 -6.55
C SER A 66 -9.29 1.65 -5.04
N GLN A 67 -10.27 2.18 -4.30
CA GLN A 67 -10.23 2.21 -2.84
C GLN A 67 -10.04 0.82 -2.23
N ARG A 68 -10.68 -0.20 -2.83
CA ARG A 68 -10.53 -1.61 -2.43
C ARG A 68 -9.08 -2.11 -2.52
N LYS A 69 -8.30 -1.64 -3.50
CA LYS A 69 -6.86 -1.96 -3.59
C LYS A 69 -6.13 -1.39 -2.37
N ILE A 70 -6.39 -0.14 -2.02
CA ILE A 70 -5.78 0.53 -0.86
C ILE A 70 -6.13 -0.21 0.43
N ASP A 71 -7.40 -0.55 0.62
CA ASP A 71 -7.85 -1.26 1.83
C ASP A 71 -7.21 -2.65 1.97
N ASN A 72 -7.09 -3.39 0.87
CA ASN A 72 -6.39 -4.68 0.84
C ASN A 72 -4.90 -4.51 1.16
N LEU A 73 -4.25 -3.48 0.63
CA LEU A 73 -2.83 -3.20 0.92
C LEU A 73 -2.64 -2.84 2.39
N LYS A 74 -3.52 -2.01 2.96
CA LYS A 74 -3.47 -1.65 4.38
C LYS A 74 -3.59 -2.89 5.27
N ARG A 75 -4.58 -3.73 4.98
CA ARG A 75 -4.80 -4.99 5.71
C ARG A 75 -3.57 -5.90 5.62
N ARG A 76 -3.06 -6.16 4.41
CA ARG A 76 -1.91 -7.05 4.20
C ARG A 76 -0.64 -6.50 4.85
N CYS A 77 -0.39 -5.19 4.77
CA CYS A 77 0.77 -4.59 5.42
C CYS A 77 0.72 -4.78 6.95
N VAL A 78 -0.45 -4.61 7.57
CA VAL A 78 -0.60 -4.77 9.03
C VAL A 78 -0.57 -6.25 9.45
N GLN A 79 -1.16 -7.15 8.66
CA GLN A 79 -1.29 -8.57 9.03
C GLN A 79 -0.09 -9.42 8.59
N GLU A 80 0.48 -9.16 7.42
CA GLU A 80 1.54 -9.94 6.79
C GLU A 80 2.88 -9.17 6.68
N GLY A 81 2.92 -7.90 7.09
CA GLY A 81 4.12 -7.04 7.03
C GLY A 81 4.36 -6.40 5.66
N LEU A 82 5.34 -5.49 5.60
CA LEU A 82 5.68 -4.70 4.40
C LEU A 82 6.06 -5.56 3.19
N GLU A 83 6.85 -6.61 3.41
CA GLU A 83 7.33 -7.50 2.34
C GLU A 83 6.20 -8.17 1.58
N SER A 84 5.12 -8.53 2.27
CA SER A 84 3.97 -9.19 1.67
C SER A 84 3.28 -8.36 0.58
N VAL A 85 3.45 -7.03 0.67
CA VAL A 85 2.83 -6.04 -0.21
C VAL A 85 3.74 -5.69 -1.39
N LEU A 86 5.06 -5.76 -1.17
CA LEU A 86 6.08 -5.46 -2.17
C LEU A 86 6.44 -6.69 -3.02
N VAL A 87 6.43 -7.88 -2.45
CA VAL A 87 6.68 -9.12 -3.19
C VAL A 87 5.41 -9.52 -3.93
N ARG A 88 5.48 -9.54 -5.26
CA ARG A 88 4.41 -10.10 -6.09
C ARG A 88 4.34 -11.59 -5.78
N LYS A 89 3.35 -12.05 -5.01
CA LYS A 89 3.07 -13.49 -4.87
C LYS A 89 2.98 -14.06 -6.28
N LYS A 90 3.84 -15.02 -6.63
CA LYS A 90 3.65 -15.81 -7.86
C LYS A 90 2.21 -16.33 -7.83
N PRO A 91 1.40 -16.12 -8.88
CA PRO A 91 0.08 -16.71 -8.91
C PRO A 91 0.26 -18.22 -8.77
N ARG A 92 -0.20 -18.79 -7.66
CA ARG A 92 -0.31 -20.24 -7.49
C ARG A 92 -1.51 -20.68 -8.32
N ARG A 93 -1.39 -20.58 -9.64
CA ARG A 93 -2.36 -21.14 -10.59
C ARG A 93 -2.06 -22.63 -10.67
N GLU A 94 -2.56 -23.40 -9.70
CA GLU A 94 -2.89 -24.79 -9.97
C GLU A 94 -4.15 -24.74 -10.82
N TYR A 95 -3.99 -24.77 -12.14
CA TYR A 95 -5.09 -25.18 -13.00
C TYR A 95 -5.30 -26.66 -12.71
N ALA A 96 -6.30 -26.99 -11.89
CA ALA A 96 -6.86 -28.32 -11.91
C ALA A 96 -7.37 -28.55 -13.34
N ARG A 97 -6.71 -29.45 -14.06
CA ARG A 97 -7.22 -29.98 -15.33
C ARG A 97 -8.37 -30.93 -15.05
#